data_AF-A0A8H3KSE8-F1
#
_entry.id   AF-A0A8H3KSE8-F1
#
_cell.length_a   1.000
_cell.length_b   1.000
_cell.length_c   1.000
_cell.angle_alpha   90.00
_cell.angle_beta   90.00
_cell.angle_gamma   90.00
#
_symmetry.space_group_name_H-M   'P 1'
#
loop_
_entity.id
_entity.type
_entity.pdbx_description
1 polymer ?
#
loop_
_entity_poly.entity_id
_entity_poly.type
_entity_poly.pdbx_seq_one_letter_code
_entity_poly.pdbx_strand_id
1 'polypeptide(L)'
;MGFLSNTQIPTRWSAAAAKGGINNDTLFIYGGFSTNENDLLNLVYTYNAQIDTWNTPNILNNLNIISKRNLEAIIDFNGKIYLFGGTSDELGASNDLIILDTINLVYNIGNLNNASTPRFYYGATLLPNQNIIYFVADVLLRQDVLQEFSHHQH
;
A
#
# COMPACT_ATOMS: atom_id res chain seq x y z
N MET A 1 -0.86 4.12 33.86
CA MET A 1 -0.80 2.98 32.93
C MET A 1 0.15 3.39 31.81
N GLY A 2 1.42 2.98 31.92
CA GLY A 2 2.45 3.36 30.94
C GLY A 2 2.49 2.34 29.83
N PHE A 3 2.29 2.78 28.59
CA PHE A 3 2.59 1.95 27.43
C PHE A 3 4.11 2.02 27.22
N LEU A 4 4.82 0.98 27.66
CA LEU A 4 6.15 0.69 27.16
C LEU A 4 5.95 -0.04 25.82
N SER A 5 6.05 0.67 24.71
CA SER A 5 6.44 0.02 23.45
C SER A 5 7.62 0.80 22.90
N ASN A 6 8.81 0.29 23.20
CA ASN A 6 10.08 0.76 22.65
C ASN A 6 10.18 0.32 21.18
N THR A 7 9.20 0.69 20.37
CA THR A 7 9.13 0.31 18.96
C THR A 7 9.97 1.30 18.19
N GLN A 8 11.15 0.86 17.75
CA GLN A 8 12.09 1.61 16.90
C GLN A 8 11.53 1.97 15.51
N ILE A 9 10.24 1.79 15.27
CA ILE A 9 9.60 2.12 14.00
C ILE A 9 9.07 3.55 14.08
N PRO A 10 9.44 4.41 13.12
CA PRO A 10 8.98 5.78 13.13
C PRO A 10 7.48 5.94 12.86
N THR A 11 6.96 7.10 13.27
CA THR A 11 5.54 7.44 13.07
C THR A 11 5.26 7.65 11.59
N ARG A 12 4.11 7.13 11.11
CA ARG A 12 3.70 7.21 9.70
C ARG A 12 2.25 7.61 9.57
N TRP A 13 1.99 8.84 9.14
CA TRP A 13 0.65 9.33 8.88
C TRP A 13 0.18 8.91 7.50
N SER A 14 -1.08 8.47 7.41
CA SER A 14 -1.73 8.05 6.16
C SER A 14 -0.98 6.98 5.36
N ALA A 15 -0.31 6.06 6.07
CA ALA A 15 0.25 4.84 5.47
C ALA A 15 -0.87 3.87 5.08
N ALA A 16 -0.63 3.06 4.06
CA ALA A 16 -1.53 1.98 3.70
C ALA A 16 -1.16 0.72 4.49
N ALA A 17 -2.15 -0.10 4.84
CA ALA A 17 -1.90 -1.33 5.56
C ALA A 17 -2.81 -2.47 5.12
N ALA A 18 -2.24 -3.67 5.00
CA ALA A 18 -2.99 -4.88 4.71
C ALA A 18 -2.33 -6.09 5.39
N LYS A 19 -3.14 -7.08 5.75
CA LYS A 19 -2.67 -8.32 6.35
C LYS A 19 -2.27 -9.30 5.25
N GLY A 20 -1.07 -9.86 5.33
CA GLY A 20 -0.51 -10.81 4.36
C GLY A 20 0.56 -11.71 4.98
N GLY A 21 1.54 -12.10 4.16
CA GLY A 21 2.57 -13.08 4.50
C GLY A 21 2.11 -14.51 4.32
N ILE A 22 3.04 -15.47 4.42
CA ILE A 22 2.80 -16.88 4.11
C ILE A 22 1.67 -17.52 4.93
N ASN A 23 1.45 -17.04 6.15
CA ASN A 23 0.40 -17.52 7.05
C ASN A 23 -0.80 -16.56 7.13
N ASN A 24 -0.81 -15.47 6.36
CA ASN A 24 -1.84 -14.42 6.40
C ASN A 24 -2.08 -13.86 7.83
N ASP A 25 -1.00 -13.66 8.58
CA ASP A 25 -0.98 -13.26 9.98
C ASP A 25 -0.11 -12.02 10.26
N THR A 26 0.55 -11.49 9.23
CA THR A 26 1.48 -10.38 9.34
C THR A 26 0.86 -9.12 8.75
N LEU A 27 0.81 -8.04 9.51
CA LEU A 27 0.35 -6.74 9.03
C LEU A 27 1.50 -6.06 8.28
N PHE A 28 1.32 -5.78 7.00
CA PHE A 28 2.23 -4.97 6.19
C PHE A 28 1.75 -3.53 6.20
N ILE A 29 2.68 -2.59 6.40
CA ILE A 29 2.43 -1.16 6.41
C ILE A 29 3.38 -0.53 5.41
N TYR A 30 2.82 0.17 4.41
CA TYR A 30 3.56 0.79 3.32
C TYR A 30 3.43 2.31 3.35
N GLY A 31 4.56 2.97 3.14
CA GLY A 31 4.64 4.41 2.89
C GLY A 31 4.24 5.25 4.10
N GLY A 32 3.43 6.28 3.85
CA GLY A 32 3.04 7.29 4.82
C GLY A 32 4.02 8.46 4.91
N PHE A 33 3.62 9.45 5.70
CA PHE A 33 4.39 10.66 5.96
C PHE A 33 4.99 10.63 7.36
N SER A 34 6.28 10.99 7.46
CA SER A 34 6.94 11.32 8.72
C SER A 34 7.50 12.74 8.65
N THR A 35 7.46 13.45 9.76
CA THR A 35 8.10 14.77 9.92
C THR A 35 9.60 14.69 10.18
N ASN A 36 10.14 13.49 10.44
CA ASN A 36 11.57 13.28 10.67
C ASN A 36 12.20 12.63 9.43
N GLU A 37 13.16 13.32 8.84
CA GLU A 37 13.82 12.93 7.58
C GLU A 37 14.58 11.60 7.70
N ASN A 38 15.03 11.23 8.91
CA ASN A 38 15.72 9.96 9.16
C ASN A 38 14.79 8.74 9.06
N ASP A 39 13.47 8.95 9.05
CA ASP A 39 12.47 7.90 9.06
C ASP A 39 12.16 7.36 7.66
N LEU A 40 12.68 8.02 6.62
CA LEU A 40 12.39 7.74 5.21
C LEU A 40 13.15 6.53 4.65
N LEU A 41 14.01 5.89 5.44
CA LEU A 41 14.93 4.84 4.98
C LEU A 41 14.23 3.55 4.52
N ASN A 42 13.09 3.21 5.12
CA ASN A 42 12.37 1.98 4.80
C ASN A 42 10.95 2.31 4.39
N LEU A 43 10.47 1.74 3.27
CA LEU A 43 9.10 1.99 2.80
C LEU A 43 8.08 1.05 3.41
N VAL A 44 8.50 -0.14 3.83
CA VAL A 44 7.63 -1.18 4.36
C VAL A 44 8.06 -1.54 5.78
N TYR A 45 7.08 -1.59 6.67
CA TYR A 45 7.20 -2.23 7.96
C TYR A 45 6.23 -3.39 8.06
N THR A 46 6.55 -4.33 8.92
CA THR A 46 5.68 -5.45 9.25
C THR A 46 5.46 -5.54 10.75
N TYR A 47 4.27 -5.92 11.14
CA TYR A 47 3.91 -6.18 12.52
C TYR A 47 3.31 -7.58 12.66
N ASN A 48 3.86 -8.37 13.57
CA ASN A 48 3.32 -9.66 13.93
C ASN A 48 2.60 -9.55 15.28
N ALA A 49 1.26 -9.66 15.24
CA ALA A 49 0.42 -9.52 16.42
C ALA A 49 0.47 -10.72 17.38
N GLN A 50 0.95 -11.89 16.92
CA GLN A 50 1.06 -13.10 17.76
C GLN A 50 2.22 -12.99 18.75
N ILE A 51 3.30 -12.33 18.33
CA ILE A 51 4.52 -12.15 19.13
C ILE A 51 4.83 -10.68 19.46
N ASP A 52 3.89 -9.78 19.18
CA ASP A 52 3.99 -8.33 19.42
C ASP A 52 5.32 -7.71 18.93
N THR A 53 5.70 -8.01 17.69
CA THR A 53 7.02 -7.61 17.16
C THR A 53 6.90 -6.87 15.85
N TRP A 54 7.64 -5.76 15.74
CA TRP A 54 7.84 -4.99 14.53
C TRP A 54 9.11 -5.41 13.80
N ASN A 55 9.06 -5.48 12.47
CA ASN A 55 10.22 -5.78 11.62
C ASN A 55 10.24 -4.89 10.38
N THR A 56 11.44 -4.70 9.84
CA THR A 56 11.64 -4.12 8.50
C THR A 56 12.03 -5.27 7.56
N PRO A 57 11.12 -5.75 6.70
CA PRO A 57 11.44 -6.81 5.76
C PRO A 57 12.40 -6.30 4.68
N ASN A 58 13.32 -7.16 4.24
CA ASN A 58 14.12 -6.90 3.06
C ASN A 58 13.30 -7.18 1.81
N ILE A 59 12.78 -6.13 1.15
CA ILE A 59 12.00 -6.25 -0.08
C ILE A 59 12.92 -6.20 -1.30
N LEU A 60 12.83 -7.20 -2.15
CA LEU A 60 13.59 -7.33 -3.40
C LEU A 60 13.02 -6.43 -4.51
N ASN A 61 13.82 -6.23 -5.55
CA ASN A 61 13.58 -5.34 -6.69
C ASN A 61 13.46 -3.86 -6.28
N ASN A 62 14.60 -3.18 -6.17
CA ASN A 62 14.65 -1.74 -5.96
C ASN A 62 14.27 -0.98 -7.24
N LEU A 63 12.96 -0.87 -7.48
CA LEU A 63 12.37 -0.26 -8.67
C LEU A 63 12.28 1.28 -8.57
N ASN A 64 13.12 1.92 -7.76
CA ASN A 64 13.01 3.35 -7.40
C ASN A 64 11.61 3.72 -6.91
N ILE A 65 10.98 2.80 -6.18
CA ILE A 65 9.69 3.05 -5.53
C ILE A 65 9.91 4.09 -4.44
N ILE A 66 9.05 5.08 -4.36
CA ILE A 66 9.10 6.15 -3.36
C ILE A 66 7.99 5.99 -2.33
N SER A 67 8.15 6.63 -1.16
CA SER A 67 7.08 6.66 -0.16
C SER A 67 5.87 7.43 -0.68
N LYS A 68 4.67 6.87 -0.47
CA LYS A 68 3.40 7.50 -0.78
C LYS A 68 2.44 7.42 0.39
N ARG A 69 1.54 8.39 0.47
CA ARG A 69 0.49 8.48 1.49
C ARG A 69 -0.88 8.51 0.85
N ASN A 70 -1.91 8.34 1.67
CA ASN A 70 -3.33 8.42 1.28
C ASN A 70 -3.70 7.36 0.21
N LEU A 71 -3.12 6.17 0.38
CA LEU A 71 -3.33 4.96 -0.41
C LEU A 71 -4.26 4.00 0.33
N GLU A 72 -4.96 3.16 -0.41
CA GLU A 72 -5.61 1.95 0.14
C GLU A 72 -4.80 0.73 -0.28
N ALA A 73 -4.53 -0.19 0.65
CA ALA A 73 -3.84 -1.44 0.37
C ALA A 73 -4.86 -2.58 0.21
N ILE A 74 -4.94 -3.14 -0.99
CA ILE A 74 -5.83 -4.28 -1.27
C ILE A 74 -5.00 -5.54 -1.44
N ILE A 75 -5.30 -6.61 -0.71
CA ILE A 75 -4.59 -7.88 -0.82
C ILE A 75 -5.45 -8.93 -1.55
N ASP A 76 -4.87 -9.62 -2.53
CA ASP A 76 -5.51 -10.75 -3.21
C ASP A 76 -5.41 -12.07 -2.41
N PHE A 77 -6.03 -13.12 -2.95
CA PHE A 77 -5.98 -14.46 -2.35
C PHE A 77 -4.61 -15.13 -2.44
N ASN A 78 -3.69 -14.59 -3.24
CA ASN A 78 -2.33 -15.08 -3.39
C ASN A 78 -1.32 -14.31 -2.53
N GLY A 79 -1.78 -13.39 -1.69
CA GLY A 79 -0.91 -12.60 -0.80
C GLY A 79 -0.20 -11.43 -1.51
N LYS A 80 -0.71 -10.96 -2.65
CA LYS A 80 -0.19 -9.76 -3.32
C LYS A 80 -0.98 -8.54 -2.88
N ILE A 81 -0.27 -7.54 -2.35
CA ILE A 81 -0.84 -6.23 -2.02
C ILE A 81 -0.74 -5.32 -3.24
N TYR A 82 -1.84 -4.66 -3.58
CA TYR A 82 -1.99 -3.71 -4.67
C TYR A 82 -2.15 -2.30 -4.08
N LEU A 83 -1.29 -1.38 -4.53
CA LEU A 83 -1.22 0.01 -4.09
C LEU A 83 -1.30 0.91 -5.32
N PHE A 84 -2.46 1.48 -5.60
CA PHE A 84 -2.68 2.30 -6.79
C PHE A 84 -2.65 3.80 -6.47
N GLY A 85 -1.84 4.57 -7.18
CA GLY A 85 -1.80 6.02 -7.09
C GLY A 85 -1.16 6.54 -5.81
N GLY A 86 -1.93 7.26 -4.98
CA GLY A 86 -1.43 7.95 -3.79
C GLY A 86 -0.79 9.30 -4.10
N THR A 87 -0.23 9.95 -3.07
CA THR A 87 0.51 11.20 -3.23
C THR A 87 1.86 11.13 -2.53
N SER A 88 2.86 11.81 -3.07
CA SER A 88 4.14 12.10 -2.40
C SER A 88 4.45 13.59 -2.47
N ASP A 89 5.37 14.07 -1.63
CA ASP A 89 5.81 15.47 -1.68
C ASP A 89 6.69 15.76 -2.91
N GLU A 90 7.40 14.75 -3.40
CA GLU A 90 8.30 14.86 -4.55
C GLU A 90 7.55 14.88 -5.89
N LEU A 91 6.56 13.98 -6.07
CA LEU A 91 5.90 13.76 -7.36
C LEU A 91 4.44 14.22 -7.39
N GLY A 92 3.87 14.62 -6.26
CA GLY A 92 2.45 14.93 -6.15
C GLY A 92 1.58 13.68 -6.30
N ALA A 93 0.40 13.84 -6.90
CA ALA A 93 -0.54 12.73 -7.12
C ALA A 93 -0.04 11.78 -8.22
N SER A 94 -0.15 10.48 -7.96
CA SER A 94 0.32 9.42 -8.87
C SER A 94 -0.84 8.54 -9.36
N ASN A 95 -0.63 7.85 -10.49
CA ASN A 95 -1.51 6.83 -11.04
C ASN A 95 -0.77 5.52 -11.35
N ASP A 96 0.37 5.28 -10.71
CA ASP A 96 1.06 4.00 -10.86
C ASP A 96 0.39 2.90 -10.03
N LEU A 97 0.75 1.64 -10.31
CA LEU A 97 0.32 0.49 -9.54
C LEU A 97 1.55 -0.23 -9.03
N ILE A 98 1.76 -0.18 -7.71
CA ILE A 98 2.78 -0.96 -7.03
C ILE A 98 2.13 -2.25 -6.55
N ILE A 99 2.78 -3.37 -6.84
CA ILE A 99 2.36 -4.69 -6.38
C ILE A 99 3.46 -5.23 -5.46
N LEU A 100 3.12 -5.47 -4.20
CA LEU A 100 4.00 -6.07 -3.21
C LEU A 100 3.59 -7.53 -3.00
N ASP A 101 4.44 -8.47 -3.44
CA ASP A 101 4.29 -9.88 -3.10
C ASP A 101 4.74 -10.08 -1.65
N THR A 102 3.79 -10.36 -0.75
CA THR A 102 4.07 -10.48 0.69
C THR A 102 4.67 -11.83 1.08
N ILE A 103 4.66 -12.80 0.18
CA ILE A 103 5.21 -14.15 0.41
C ILE A 103 6.69 -14.15 0.00
N ASN A 104 6.97 -13.67 -1.21
CA ASN A 104 8.31 -13.63 -1.76
C ASN A 104 9.09 -12.35 -1.40
N LEU A 105 8.41 -11.36 -0.82
CA LEU A 105 8.96 -10.05 -0.46
C LEU A 105 9.59 -9.35 -1.66
N VAL A 106 8.82 -9.21 -2.75
CA VAL A 106 9.29 -8.65 -4.02
C VAL A 106 8.33 -7.56 -4.48
N TYR A 107 8.87 -6.42 -4.93
CA TYR A 107 8.09 -5.43 -5.65
C TYR A 107 7.95 -5.77 -7.13
N ASN A 108 6.78 -5.44 -7.67
CA ASN A 108 6.47 -5.43 -9.09
C ASN A 108 5.71 -4.14 -9.44
N ILE A 109 5.82 -3.70 -10.70
CA ILE A 109 5.01 -2.61 -11.24
C ILE A 109 3.89 -3.23 -12.07
N GLY A 110 2.65 -2.85 -11.76
CA GLY A 110 1.49 -3.26 -12.54
C GLY A 110 1.49 -2.62 -13.93
N ASN A 111 0.88 -3.30 -14.89
CA ASN A 111 0.68 -2.73 -16.23
C ASN A 111 -0.44 -1.68 -16.20
N LEU A 112 -0.13 -0.50 -16.74
CA LEU A 112 -0.97 0.71 -16.66
C LEU A 112 -1.48 1.17 -18.03
N ASN A 113 -1.51 0.29 -19.02
CA ASN A 113 -2.15 0.61 -20.30
C ASN A 113 -3.61 1.05 -20.04
N ASN A 114 -3.90 2.32 -20.32
CA ASN A 114 -5.18 2.99 -20.00
C ASN A 114 -5.49 3.13 -18.50
N ALA A 115 -4.46 3.28 -17.66
CA ALA A 115 -4.65 3.56 -16.23
C ALA A 115 -5.45 4.84 -16.01
N SER A 116 -6.20 4.86 -14.91
CA SER A 116 -6.97 6.03 -14.53
C SER A 116 -6.11 7.27 -14.32
N THR A 117 -6.77 8.41 -14.17
CA THR A 117 -6.17 9.61 -13.62
C THR A 117 -5.60 9.35 -12.21
N PRO A 118 -4.53 10.10 -11.84
CA PRO A 118 -3.97 10.08 -10.49
C PRO A 118 -5.03 10.25 -9.41
N ARG A 119 -4.91 9.49 -8.31
CA ARG A 119 -5.89 9.50 -7.22
C ARG A 119 -5.29 9.13 -5.88
N PHE A 120 -5.86 9.71 -4.83
CA PHE A 120 -5.54 9.47 -3.42
C PHE A 120 -6.81 9.79 -2.60
N TYR A 121 -6.88 9.36 -1.33
CA TYR A 121 -8.12 9.42 -0.52
C TYR A 121 -9.33 8.68 -1.14
N TYR A 122 -9.07 7.61 -1.89
CA TYR A 122 -10.10 6.73 -2.41
C TYR A 122 -10.33 5.56 -1.46
N GLY A 123 -11.48 4.89 -1.59
CA GLY A 123 -11.68 3.53 -1.08
C GLY A 123 -11.49 2.51 -2.19
N ALA A 124 -11.09 1.30 -1.85
CA ALA A 124 -10.97 0.21 -2.79
C ALA A 124 -11.42 -1.11 -2.18
N THR A 125 -11.78 -2.07 -3.02
CA THR A 125 -12.16 -3.41 -2.57
C THR A 125 -11.85 -4.47 -3.61
N LEU A 126 -11.52 -5.68 -3.14
CA LEU A 126 -11.33 -6.86 -3.97
C LEU A 126 -12.66 -7.58 -4.16
N LEU A 127 -13.01 -7.88 -5.41
CA LEU A 127 -14.15 -8.71 -5.75
C LEU A 127 -13.79 -10.21 -5.73
N PRO A 128 -14.78 -11.12 -5.63
CA PRO A 128 -14.53 -12.57 -5.69
C PRO A 128 -13.82 -13.05 -6.97
N ASN A 129 -13.95 -12.32 -8.08
CA ASN A 129 -13.26 -12.59 -9.34
C ASN A 129 -11.82 -12.04 -9.38
N GLN A 130 -11.29 -11.54 -8.27
CA GLN A 130 -9.97 -10.92 -8.12
C GLN A 130 -9.79 -9.60 -8.90
N ASN A 131 -10.87 -8.98 -9.37
CA ASN A 131 -10.82 -7.59 -9.83
C ASN A 131 -10.83 -6.64 -8.64
N ILE A 132 -10.17 -5.49 -8.78
CA ILE A 132 -10.18 -4.43 -7.77
C ILE A 132 -11.07 -3.30 -8.29
N ILE A 133 -12.02 -2.87 -7.45
CA ILE A 133 -12.80 -1.65 -7.67
C ILE A 133 -12.18 -0.54 -6.83
N TYR A 134 -11.96 0.61 -7.47
CA TYR A 134 -11.56 1.85 -6.81
C TYR A 134 -12.74 2.83 -6.86
N PHE A 135 -13.14 3.36 -5.73
CA PHE A 135 -14.22 4.33 -5.61
C PHE A 135 -13.74 5.57 -4.85
N VAL A 136 -13.98 6.74 -5.42
CA VAL A 136 -13.60 8.01 -4.81
C VAL A 136 -14.78 8.49 -3.97
N ALA A 137 -14.53 8.81 -2.69
CA ALA A 137 -15.49 9.56 -1.89
C ALA A 137 -15.16 11.05 -2.02
N ASP A 138 -15.55 11.68 -3.12
CA ASP A 138 -15.50 13.14 -3.21
C ASP A 138 -16.87 13.69 -2.81
N VAL A 139 -16.92 14.45 -1.72
CA VAL A 139 -18.14 15.19 -1.33
C VAL A 139 -18.30 16.46 -2.17
N LEU A 140 -17.29 16.84 -2.96
CA LEU A 140 -17.31 18.05 -3.77
C LEU A 140 -16.58 17.84 -5.11
N LEU A 141 -17.20 17.12 -6.05
CA LEU A 141 -17.41 17.53 -7.46
C LEU A 141 -18.00 16.36 -8.26
N ARG A 142 -19.04 16.67 -9.04
CA ARG A 142 -19.82 15.72 -9.85
C ARG A 142 -18.95 14.85 -10.78
N GLN A 143 -19.16 13.54 -10.70
CA GLN A 143 -19.30 12.50 -11.75
C GLN A 143 -18.70 11.21 -11.17
N ASP A 144 -19.54 10.37 -10.56
CA ASP A 144 -19.14 9.06 -10.05
C ASP A 144 -18.67 8.18 -11.20
N VAL A 145 -17.36 7.94 -11.29
CA VAL A 145 -16.76 6.95 -12.20
C VAL A 145 -16.40 5.72 -11.36
N LEU A 146 -17.26 4.71 -11.41
CA LEU A 146 -16.89 3.35 -11.02
C LEU A 146 -15.88 2.82 -12.04
N GLN A 147 -14.73 2.35 -11.58
CA GLN A 147 -13.72 1.77 -12.46
C GLN A 147 -13.26 0.41 -11.92
N GLU A 148 -13.52 -0.64 -12.71
CA GLU A 148 -13.02 -2.00 -12.50
C GLU A 148 -11.70 -2.20 -13.24
N PHE A 149 -10.74 -2.86 -12.59
CA PHE A 149 -9.53 -3.35 -13.23
C PHE A 149 -9.40 -4.87 -13.06
N SER A 150 -9.08 -5.55 -14.17
CA SER A 150 -8.66 -6.96 -14.18
C SER A 150 -7.13 -7.02 -14.32
N HIS A 151 -6.46 -7.64 -13.35
CA HIS A 151 -5.00 -7.72 -13.30
C HIS A 151 -4.44 -9.11 -13.66
N HIS A 152 -5.18 -9.92 -14.42
CA HIS A 152 -4.71 -11.24 -14.83
C HIS A 152 -3.58 -11.11 -15.87
N GLN A 153 -2.38 -11.60 -15.52
CA GLN A 153 -1.35 -11.96 -16.50
C GLN A 153 -1.08 -13.46 -16.39
N HIS A 154 -0.98 -14.09 -17.56
CA HIS A 154 -0.63 -15.49 -17.82
C HIS A 154 0.75 -15.87 -17.28
#